data_AF-A0ABD5SNI3-F1
#
_entry.id   AF-A0ABD5SNI3-F1
#
_cell.length_a   1.000
_cell.length_b   1.000
_cell.length_c   1.000
_cell.angle_alpha   90.00
_cell.angle_beta   90.00
_cell.angle_gamma   90.00
#
_symmetry.space_group_name_H-M   'P 1'
#
loop_
_entity.id
_entity.type
_entity.pdbx_description
1 polymer ?
#
loop_
_entity_poly.entity_id
_entity_poly.type
_entity_poly.pdbx_seq_one_letter_code
_entity_poly.pdbx_strand_id
1 'polypeptide(L)' 'MVAEDSSIGTTVEDRDRKRQGLALETERESSDTALAADLRAACDGDVRFDEYARVLYATDGSIYGAQPAGVVFPRDTADV' A
#
# COMPACT_ATOMS: atom_id res chain seq x y z
N MET A 1 -20.88 -36.59 -35.96
CA MET A 1 -21.63 -37.01 -34.75
C MET A 1 -21.15 -36.13 -33.61
N VAL A 2 -22.09 -35.67 -32.79
CA VAL A 2 -22.13 -34.45 -31.98
C VAL A 2 -21.26 -34.49 -30.71
N ALA A 3 -20.73 -33.32 -30.32
CA ALA A 3 -20.74 -32.69 -28.97
C ALA A 3 -19.62 -31.60 -28.99
N GLU A 4 -19.83 -30.28 -29.04
CA GLU A 4 -20.72 -29.39 -28.26
C GLU A 4 -20.77 -29.79 -26.79
N ASP A 5 -19.91 -29.20 -25.94
CA ASP A 5 -20.32 -28.35 -24.81
C ASP A 5 -19.14 -28.01 -23.86
N SER A 6 -19.28 -26.88 -23.16
CA SER A 6 -18.56 -26.46 -21.95
C SER A 6 -17.17 -25.81 -22.11
N SER A 7 -16.88 -24.61 -21.60
CA SER A 7 -17.61 -23.81 -20.62
C SER A 7 -17.40 -22.31 -20.83
N ILE A 8 -18.52 -21.62 -20.76
CA ILE A 8 -18.67 -20.23 -20.36
C ILE A 8 -18.21 -20.14 -18.90
N GLY A 9 -17.24 -19.28 -18.55
CA GLY A 9 -16.86 -19.15 -17.13
C GLY A 9 -15.81 -18.10 -16.73
N THR A 10 -14.93 -17.60 -17.60
CA THR A 10 -13.74 -16.86 -17.10
C THR A 10 -13.94 -15.36 -16.84
N THR A 11 -15.02 -14.72 -17.29
CA THR A 11 -15.08 -13.23 -17.30
C THR A 11 -15.62 -12.61 -16.01
N VAL A 12 -16.38 -13.35 -15.20
CA VAL A 12 -17.00 -12.82 -13.97
C VAL A 12 -16.00 -12.84 -12.81
N GLU A 13 -15.23 -13.92 -12.67
CA GLU A 13 -14.27 -14.10 -11.57
C GLU A 13 -13.10 -13.10 -11.61
N ASP A 14 -12.58 -12.78 -12.81
CA ASP A 14 -11.52 -11.78 -12.96
C ASP A 14 -11.99 -10.35 -12.65
N ARG A 15 -13.27 -10.05 -12.92
CA ARG A 15 -13.85 -8.73 -12.63
C ARG A 15 -14.01 -8.51 -11.13
N ASP A 16 -14.43 -9.53 -10.40
CA ASP A 16 -14.59 -9.46 -8.94
C ASP A 16 -13.22 -9.44 -8.24
N ARG A 17 -12.23 -10.19 -8.71
CA ARG A 17 -10.84 -10.10 -8.22
C ARG A 17 -10.26 -8.70 -8.40
N LYS A 18 -10.48 -8.07 -9.56
CA LYS A 18 -10.01 -6.71 -9.82
C LYS A 18 -10.72 -5.67 -8.96
N ARG A 19 -12.03 -5.83 -8.70
CA ARG A 19 -12.79 -4.98 -7.78
C ARG A 19 -12.31 -5.12 -6.34
N GLN A 20 -12.05 -6.34 -5.89
CA GLN A 20 -11.52 -6.60 -4.55
C GLN A 20 -10.11 -6.00 -4.40
N GLY A 21 -9.24 -6.12 -5.41
CA GLY A 21 -7.93 -5.47 -5.44
C GLY A 21 -8.02 -3.95 -5.27
N LEU A 22 -8.86 -3.28 -6.09
CA LEU A 22 -9.07 -1.83 -6.01
C LEU A 22 -9.65 -1.37 -4.66
N ALA A 23 -10.55 -2.17 -4.07
CA ALA A 23 -11.09 -1.87 -2.74
C ALA A 23 -10.00 -1.94 -1.67
N LEU A 24 -9.15 -2.97 -1.70
CA LEU A 24 -8.02 -3.10 -0.76
C LEU A 24 -7.00 -1.98 -0.95
N GLU A 25 -6.71 -1.58 -2.18
CA GLU A 25 -5.82 -0.44 -2.47
C GLU A 25 -6.40 0.88 -1.94
N THR A 26 -7.71 1.11 -2.13
CA THR A 26 -8.41 2.28 -1.58
C THR A 26 -8.38 2.31 -0.05
N GLU A 27 -8.66 1.19 0.60
CA GLU A 27 -8.62 1.10 2.07
C GLU A 27 -7.20 1.29 2.63
N ARG A 28 -6.19 0.83 1.89
CA ARG A 28 -4.78 1.10 2.24
C ARG A 28 -4.43 2.57 2.06
N GLU A 29 -4.85 3.20 0.97
CA GLU A 29 -4.60 4.62 0.71
C GLU A 29 -5.32 5.51 1.73
N SER A 30 -6.53 5.14 2.16
CA SER A 30 -7.27 5.82 3.22
C SER A 30 -6.58 5.64 4.58
N SER A 31 -6.13 4.42 4.89
CA SER A 31 -5.38 4.12 6.11
C SER A 31 -4.02 4.83 6.16
N ASP A 32 -3.29 4.89 5.04
CA ASP A 32 -2.01 5.61 4.93
C ASP A 32 -2.22 7.11 5.11
N THR A 33 -3.30 7.66 4.57
CA THR A 33 -3.65 9.08 4.74
C THR A 33 -3.96 9.41 6.20
N ALA A 34 -4.73 8.56 6.88
CA ALA A 34 -5.03 8.73 8.30
C ALA A 34 -3.76 8.63 9.16
N LEU A 35 -2.95 7.59 8.95
CA LEU A 35 -1.68 7.41 9.66
C LEU A 35 -0.72 8.59 9.43
N ALA A 36 -0.63 9.09 8.20
CA ALA A 36 0.21 10.24 7.88
C ALA A 36 -0.29 11.53 8.56
N ALA A 37 -1.60 11.69 8.76
CA ALA A 37 -2.15 12.83 9.51
C ALA A 37 -1.81 12.72 11.00
N ASP A 38 -1.97 11.53 11.59
CA ASP A 38 -1.66 11.27 12.99
C ASP A 38 -0.17 11.51 13.28
N LEU A 39 0.73 11.01 12.42
CA LEU A 39 2.17 11.21 12.58
C LEU A 39 2.58 12.68 12.44
N ARG A 40 1.95 13.45 11.55
CA ARG A 40 2.21 14.91 11.42
C ARG A 40 1.71 15.71 12.60
N ALA A 41 0.70 15.20 13.31
CA ALA A 41 0.20 15.84 14.52
C ALA A 41 1.04 15.48 15.76
N ALA A 42 1.66 14.30 15.75
CA ALA A 42 2.45 13.79 16.87
C ALA A 42 3.92 14.23 16.85
N CYS A 43 4.51 14.43 15.67
CA CYS A 43 5.92 14.77 15.50
C CYS A 43 6.11 16.18 14.95
N ASP A 44 7.13 16.89 15.44
CA ASP A 44 7.55 18.20 14.93
C ASP A 44 8.41 18.09 13.64
N GLY A 45 8.94 16.89 13.39
CA GLY A 45 9.70 16.51 12.20
C GLY A 45 8.89 16.34 10.91
N ASP A 46 9.58 16.07 9.81
CA ASP A 46 8.98 15.91 8.48
C ASP A 46 8.37 14.51 8.31
N VAL A 47 7.14 14.41 7.78
CA VAL A 47 6.46 13.11 7.52
C VAL A 47 6.14 12.96 6.02
N ARG A 48 6.72 11.93 5.39
CA ARG A 48 6.69 11.67 3.95
C ARG A 48 6.06 10.31 3.65
N PHE A 49 4.95 10.31 2.92
CA PHE A 49 4.25 9.10 2.43
C PHE A 49 4.30 9.00 0.89
N ASP A 50 5.11 9.85 0.25
CA ASP A 50 5.31 9.81 -1.19
C ASP A 50 6.10 8.58 -1.63
N GLU A 51 5.95 8.19 -2.90
CA GLU A 51 6.63 7.04 -3.49
C GLU A 51 8.15 7.17 -3.41
N TYR A 52 8.69 8.36 -3.66
CA TYR A 52 10.13 8.60 -3.70
C TYR A 52 10.79 8.27 -2.34
N ALA A 53 10.25 8.82 -1.25
CA ALA A 53 10.74 8.53 0.09
C ALA A 53 10.60 7.04 0.43
N ARG A 54 9.46 6.41 0.10
CA ARG A 54 9.26 5.00 0.42
C ARG A 54 10.24 4.09 -0.32
N VAL A 55 10.55 4.38 -1.58
CA VAL A 55 11.56 3.62 -2.35
C VAL A 55 12.96 3.84 -1.79
N LEU A 56 13.32 5.11 -1.50
CA LEU A 56 14.65 5.45 -0.99
C LEU A 56 14.95 4.73 0.34
N TYR A 57 13.93 4.59 1.20
CA TYR A 57 14.06 3.99 2.53
C TYR A 57 13.53 2.55 2.63
N ALA A 58 13.18 1.90 1.51
CA ALA A 58 12.81 0.48 1.47
C ALA A 58 14.01 -0.48 1.63
N THR A 59 15.18 0.04 1.99
CA THR A 59 16.41 -0.76 2.07
C THR A 59 16.57 -1.32 3.49
N ASP A 60 16.09 -2.54 3.72
CA ASP A 60 16.24 -3.25 4.99
C ASP A 60 17.58 -4.02 5.11
N GLY A 61 18.50 -3.84 4.15
CA GLY A 61 19.80 -4.52 4.11
C GLY A 61 19.72 -6.03 3.84
N SER A 62 18.51 -6.57 3.61
CA SER A 62 18.24 -7.97 3.29
C SER A 62 17.87 -8.15 1.82
N ILE A 63 17.84 -9.40 1.36
CA ILE A 63 17.40 -9.75 0.01
C ILE A 63 15.88 -9.65 -0.18
N TYR A 64 15.11 -9.48 0.90
CA TYR A 64 13.65 -9.58 0.89
C TYR A 64 12.93 -8.23 0.82
N GLY A 65 13.61 -7.12 1.10
CA GLY A 65 13.16 -5.74 0.91
C GLY A 65 11.71 -5.45 1.31
N ALA A 66 11.50 -4.90 2.51
CA ALA A 66 10.18 -4.41 2.93
C ALA A 66 9.92 -2.95 2.50
N GLN A 67 8.84 -2.70 1.75
CA GLN A 67 8.37 -1.35 1.45
C GLN A 67 7.70 -0.74 2.70
N PRO A 68 8.17 0.41 3.22
CA PRO A 68 7.54 1.07 4.36
C PRO A 68 6.21 1.74 3.94
N ALA A 69 5.30 1.91 4.89
CA ALA A 69 4.06 2.67 4.70
C ALA A 69 4.34 4.17 4.48
N GLY A 70 5.33 4.71 5.20
CA GLY A 70 5.80 6.10 5.13
C GLY A 70 7.08 6.28 5.94
N VAL A 71 7.67 7.47 5.89
CA VAL A 71 8.95 7.80 6.53
C VAL A 71 8.80 9.08 7.36
N VAL A 72 9.32 9.07 8.59
CA VAL A 72 9.40 10.23 9.48
C VAL A 72 10.85 10.65 9.64
N PHE A 73 11.11 11.95 9.56
CA PHE A 73 12.40 12.60 9.80
C PHE A 73 12.29 13.38 11.12
N PRO A 74 12.54 12.73 12.27
CA PRO A 74 12.40 13.36 13.58
C PRO A 74 13.36 14.54 13.73
N ARG A 75 12.90 15.60 14.38
CA ARG A 75 13.70 16.81 14.67
C ARG A 75 14.51 16.64 15.95
N ASP A 76 13.93 16.03 16.97
CA ASP A 76 14.58 15.81 18.25
C ASP A 76 14.10 14.51 18.93
N THR A 77 14.57 14.29 20.16
CA THR A 77 14.27 13.06 20.91
C THR A 77 12.83 12.95 21.41
N ALA A 78 12.04 14.04 21.38
CA ALA A 78 10.63 13.98 21.74
C ALA A 78 9.79 13.35 20.62
N ASP A 79 10.31 13.29 19.40
CA ASP A 79 9.64 12.67 18.24
C ASP A 79 9.78 11.13 18.19
N VAL A 80 10.52 10.48 19.11
CA VAL A 80 10.86 9.03 19.07
C VAL A 80 10.60 8.26 20.36
#